data_AF-A0A938FWF1-F1
#
_entry.id   AF-A0A938FWF1-F1
#
_cell.length_a   1.000
_cell.length_b   1.000
_cell.length_c   1.000
_cell.angle_alpha   90.00
_cell.angle_beta   90.00
_cell.angle_gamma   90.00
#
_symmetry.space_group_name_H-M   'P 1'
#
loop_
_entity.id
_entity.type
_entity.pdbx_description
1 polymer ?
#
loop_
_entity_poly.entity_id
_entity_poly.type
_entity_poly.pdbx_seq_one_letter_code
_entity_poly.pdbx_strand_id
1 'polypeptide(L)' 'MSGQPSGILPSLLTPFRPDDERIDFNAWQSIIDLMILSGVSGIVAAGPEGEFFSLGEEERLVSIRFCRQYAAG' A
#
# COMPACT_ATOMS: atom_id res chain seq x y z
N MET A 1 3.70 16.31 -14.21
CA MET A 1 3.22 14.91 -14.35
C MET A 1 1.93 14.96 -15.15
N SER A 2 1.97 14.59 -16.43
CA SER A 2 0.83 14.70 -17.34
C SER A 2 0.43 13.30 -17.82
N GLY A 3 -0.53 12.71 -17.10
CA GLY A 3 -1.17 11.45 -17.45
C GLY A 3 -2.15 11.07 -16.36
N GLN A 4 -3.43 10.91 -16.73
CA GLN A 4 -4.41 10.28 -15.86
C GLN A 4 -3.97 8.81 -15.65
N PRO A 5 -4.01 8.28 -14.41
CA PRO A 5 -3.80 6.84 -14.20
C PRO A 5 -4.78 6.04 -15.06
N SER A 6 -4.29 5.01 -15.73
CA SER A 6 -5.10 4.14 -16.60
C SER A 6 -4.68 2.68 -16.44
N GLY A 7 -5.59 1.76 -16.79
CA GLY A 7 -5.40 0.33 -16.58
C GLY A 7 -5.92 -0.15 -15.23
N ILE A 8 -5.36 -1.25 -14.73
CA ILE A 8 -5.80 -1.90 -13.48
C ILE A 8 -4.99 -1.34 -12.31
N LEU A 9 -5.68 -0.75 -11.33
CA LEU A 9 -5.09 -0.07 -10.18
C LEU A 9 -5.74 -0.59 -8.88
N PRO A 10 -5.34 -1.76 -8.36
CA PRO A 10 -5.97 -2.32 -7.16
C PRO A 10 -5.72 -1.45 -5.93
N SER A 11 -6.73 -1.33 -5.07
CA SER A 11 -6.58 -0.74 -3.74
C SER A 11 -5.94 -1.77 -2.80
N LEU A 12 -4.88 -1.38 -2.10
CA LEU A 12 -4.20 -2.25 -1.14
C LEU A 12 -4.80 -2.08 0.26
N LEU A 13 -5.14 -3.20 0.88
CA LEU A 13 -5.40 -3.27 2.32
C LEU A 13 -4.10 -3.07 3.09
N THR A 14 -4.18 -2.51 4.29
CA THR A 14 -3.05 -2.42 5.22
C THR A 14 -3.02 -3.68 6.08
N PRO A 15 -2.00 -4.55 5.96
CA PRO A 15 -1.88 -5.72 6.81
C PRO A 15 -1.40 -5.30 8.21
N PHE A 16 -2.05 -5.84 9.21
CA PHE A 16 -1.72 -5.63 10.62
C PHE A 16 -1.31 -6.95 11.26
N ARG A 17 -0.35 -6.89 12.18
CA ARG A 17 0.07 -8.06 12.93
C ARG A 17 -1.01 -8.42 13.97
N PRO A 18 -1.32 -9.72 14.13
CA PRO A 18 -2.41 -10.15 14.98
C PRO A 18 -2.14 -9.97 16.50
N ASP A 19 -0.89 -9.74 16.89
CA ASP A 19 -0.44 -9.64 18.28
C ASP A 19 -0.49 -8.21 18.83
N ASP A 20 -0.10 -7.22 18.02
CA ASP A 20 0.04 -5.83 18.46
C ASP A 20 -0.67 -4.80 17.57
N GLU A 21 -1.42 -5.26 16.56
CA GLU A 21 -2.16 -4.43 15.58
C GLU A 21 -1.28 -3.40 14.85
N ARG A 22 0.05 -3.53 14.91
CA ARG A 22 0.96 -2.67 14.16
C ARG A 22 1.03 -3.14 12.72
N ILE A 23 1.34 -2.22 11.82
CA ILE A 23 1.53 -2.53 10.40
C ILE A 23 2.56 -3.67 10.24
N ASP A 24 2.20 -4.67 9.42
CA ASP A 24 3.08 -5.74 8.98
C ASP A 24 3.72 -5.41 7.64
N PHE A 25 4.88 -4.76 7.69
CA PHE A 25 5.60 -4.36 6.47
C PHE A 25 6.07 -5.55 5.62
N ASN A 26 6.34 -6.71 6.21
CA ASN A 26 6.79 -7.89 5.46
C ASN A 26 5.62 -8.50 4.66
N ALA A 27 4.46 -8.61 5.28
CA ALA A 27 3.24 -9.03 4.59
C ALA A 27 2.88 -8.02 3.49
N TRP A 28 3.02 -6.74 3.77
CA TRP A 28 2.70 -5.70 2.81
C TRP A 28 3.63 -5.71 1.60
N GLN A 29 4.93 -5.93 1.85
CA GLN A 29 5.91 -6.16 0.80
C GLN A 29 5.49 -7.29 -0.15
N SER A 30 5.09 -8.43 0.43
CA SER A 30 4.67 -9.61 -0.32
C SER A 30 3.42 -9.34 -1.17
N ILE A 31 2.48 -8.54 -0.65
CA ILE A 31 1.28 -8.10 -1.39
C ILE A 31 1.68 -7.21 -2.57
N ILE A 32 2.56 -6.23 -2.35
CA ILE A 32 3.05 -5.34 -3.41
C ILE A 32 3.77 -6.13 -4.49
N ASP A 33 4.67 -7.04 -4.11
CA ASP A 33 5.40 -7.93 -5.03
C ASP A 33 4.41 -8.76 -5.88
N LEU A 34 3.37 -9.32 -5.26
CA LEU A 34 2.32 -10.05 -5.97
C LEU A 34 1.61 -9.17 -7.00
N MET A 35 1.26 -7.93 -6.65
CA MET A 35 0.60 -7.01 -7.57
C MET A 35 1.50 -6.69 -8.77
N ILE A 36 2.78 -6.40 -8.52
CA ILE A 36 3.78 -6.15 -9.56
C ILE A 36 3.90 -7.35 -10.50
N LEU A 37 4.06 -8.56 -9.94
CA LEU A 37 4.16 -9.81 -10.71
C LEU A 37 2.89 -10.11 -11.51
N SER A 38 1.73 -9.65 -11.03
CA SER A 38 0.44 -9.80 -11.71
C SER A 38 0.25 -8.81 -12.88
N GLY A 39 1.18 -7.89 -13.10
CA GLY A 39 1.18 -6.98 -14.24
C GLY A 39 0.14 -5.87 -14.16
N VAL A 40 -0.25 -5.46 -12.94
CA VAL A 40 -1.15 -4.32 -12.74
C VAL A 40 -0.47 -3.01 -13.16
N SER A 41 -1.26 -2.03 -13.59
CA SER A 41 -0.75 -0.74 -14.09
C SER A 41 -0.26 0.18 -12.98
N GLY A 42 -0.65 -0.12 -11.74
CA GLY A 42 -0.18 0.51 -10.52
C GLY A 42 -0.98 0.02 -9.32
N ILE A 43 -0.77 0.64 -8.17
CA ILE A 43 -1.50 0.36 -6.94
C ILE A 43 -2.07 1.66 -6.36
N VAL A 44 -3.18 1.55 -5.64
CA VAL A 44 -3.69 2.62 -4.78
C VAL A 44 -3.43 2.21 -3.34
N ALA A 45 -2.57 2.96 -2.64
CA ALA A 45 -2.26 2.72 -1.23
C ALA A 45 -2.75 3.88 -0.37
N ALA A 46 -2.91 3.64 0.92
CA ALA A 46 -3.37 4.64 1.90
C ALA A 46 -4.72 5.29 1.53
N GLY A 47 -5.59 4.55 0.85
CA GLY A 47 -6.98 4.94 0.60
C GLY A 47 -7.90 4.56 1.78
N PRO A 48 -9.21 4.85 1.66
CA PRO A 48 -10.23 4.38 2.60
C PRO A 48 -10.18 2.87 2.83
N GLU A 49 -9.99 2.09 1.76
CA GLU A 49 -9.89 0.63 1.83
C GLU A 49 -8.56 0.17 2.43
N GLY A 50 -7.52 1.00 2.40
CA GLY A 50 -6.25 0.76 3.09
C GLY A 50 -6.28 1.21 4.55
N GLU A 51 -7.46 1.28 5.17
CA GLU A 51 -7.66 1.57 6.59
C GLU A 51 -7.03 2.91 7.05
N PHE A 52 -6.88 3.87 6.13
CA PHE A 52 -6.24 5.16 6.40
C PHE A 52 -6.83 5.87 7.63
N PHE A 53 -8.14 5.77 7.84
CA PHE A 53 -8.82 6.39 8.97
C PHE A 53 -8.42 5.79 10.33
N SER A 54 -7.98 4.53 10.37
CA SER A 54 -7.58 3.81 11.58
C SER A 54 -6.13 4.06 11.97
N LEU A 55 -5.31 4.55 11.05
CA LEU A 55 -3.89 4.83 11.29
C LEU A 55 -3.67 6.17 11.99
N GLY A 56 -2.71 6.23 12.91
CA GLY A 56 -2.18 7.48 13.47
C GLY A 56 -1.40 8.30 12.42
N GLU A 57 -1.09 9.56 12.71
CA GLU A 57 -0.38 10.45 11.76
C GLU A 57 0.97 9.87 11.30
N GLU A 58 1.78 9.40 12.24
CA GLU A 58 3.08 8.79 11.94
C GLU A 58 2.94 7.51 11.11
N GLU A 59 1.96 6.67 11.44
CA GLU A 59 1.69 5.43 10.72
C GLU A 59 1.25 5.69 9.29
N ARG A 60 0.37 6.69 9.06
CA ARG A 60 -0.02 7.14 7.71
C ARG A 60 1.19 7.58 6.90
N LEU A 61 2.09 8.36 7.51
CA LEU A 61 3.28 8.85 6.82
C LEU A 61 4.25 7.72 6.49
N VAL A 62 4.48 6.79 7.42
CA VAL A 62 5.33 5.61 7.19
C VAL A 62 4.70 4.72 6.13
N SER A 63 3.38 4.54 6.16
CA SER A 63 2.69 3.64 5.24
C SER A 63 2.78 4.13 3.79
N ILE A 64 2.55 5.43 3.56
CA ILE A 64 2.73 6.07 2.25
C ILE A 64 4.18 5.99 1.78
N ARG A 65 5.15 6.27 2.67
CA ARG A 65 6.58 6.18 2.34
C ARG A 65 6.98 4.76 1.93
N PHE A 66 6.52 3.77 2.67
CA PHE A 66 6.81 2.36 2.39
C PHE A 66 6.24 1.95 1.02
N CYS A 67 4.95 2.17 0.76
CA CYS A 67 4.34 1.83 -0.52
C CYS A 67 5.02 2.52 -1.69
N ARG A 68 5.39 3.79 -1.53
CA ARG A 68 6.14 4.51 -2.56
C ARG A 68 7.48 3.84 -2.82
N GLN A 69 8.29 3.64 -1.79
CA GLN A 69 9.62 3.04 -1.92
C GLN A 69 9.58 1.65 -2.57
N TYR A 70 8.55 0.86 -2.27
CA TYR A 70 8.47 -0.53 -2.68
C TYR A 70 7.75 -0.75 -4.03
N ALA A 71 6.73 0.04 -4.34
CA ALA A 71 5.95 -0.13 -5.59
C ALA A 71 6.67 0.44 -6.82
N ALA A 72 7.50 1.46 -6.64
CA ALA A 72 8.38 2.02 -7.66
C ALA A 72 9.32 3.03 -6.98
N GLY A 73 10.62 2.74 -6.93
CA GLY A 73 11.64 3.61 -6.32
C GLY A 73 11.47 5.11 -6.58
#